data_AF-A0A8J3AM98-F1
#
_entry.id   AF-A0A8J3AM98-F1
#
_cell.length_a   1.000
_cell.length_b   1.000
_cell.length_c   1.000
_cell.angle_alpha   90.00
_cell.angle_beta   90.00
_cell.angle_gamma   90.00
#
_symmetry.space_group_name_H-M   'P 1'
#
loop_
_entity.id
_entity.type
_entity.pdbx_description
1 polymer ?
#
loop_
_entity_poly.entity_id
_entity_poly.type
_entity_poly.pdbx_seq_one_letter_code
_entity_poly.pdbx_strand_id
1 'polypeptide(L)'
;MSGIQNLSGYAKISNDFFLNRKMLQFAQSHYRAAFKWVVALSYCSFRMSDGLFDDWDNAQYLHIEPDDLEVLVNAGLLDVVNGGYRIHDYEQYQLPSTDTRNTMAFLPHQRGIFAEDCHRAGLSAQLKANKKKAYTSF
;
A
#
# COMPACT_ATOMS: atom_id res chain seq x y z
N MET A 1 27.67 -1.46 -3.16
CA MET A 1 26.38 -0.77 -3.30
C MET A 1 25.42 -1.72 -3.99
N SER A 2 24.60 -2.43 -3.21
CA SER A 2 23.65 -3.43 -3.73
C SER A 2 22.57 -2.73 -4.55
N GLY A 3 22.41 -3.14 -5.80
CA GLY A 3 21.35 -2.65 -6.67
C GLY A 3 19.99 -2.90 -6.03
N ILE A 4 19.23 -1.82 -5.83
CA ILE A 4 17.82 -1.90 -5.47
C ILE A 4 17.15 -2.56 -6.68
N GLN A 5 16.92 -3.87 -6.61
CA GLN A 5 16.04 -4.51 -7.58
C GLN A 5 14.69 -3.82 -7.50
N ASN A 6 14.15 -3.41 -8.63
CA ASN A 6 12.81 -2.85 -8.74
C ASN A 6 11.78 -3.91 -8.29
N LEU A 7 11.54 -4.01 -6.98
CA LEU A 7 10.46 -4.77 -6.36
C LEU A 7 9.15 -4.02 -6.64
N SER A 8 8.63 -4.13 -7.85
CA SER A 8 7.41 -3.42 -8.26
C SER A 8 6.16 -4.25 -7.98
N GLY A 9 5.87 -4.60 -6.73
CA GLY A 9 4.59 -5.20 -6.34
C GLY A 9 3.48 -4.16 -6.19
N TYR A 10 2.21 -4.55 -6.40
CA TYR A 10 1.05 -3.71 -6.10
C TYR A 10 0.03 -4.51 -5.30
N ALA A 11 -0.57 -3.88 -4.29
CA ALA A 11 -1.68 -4.47 -3.56
C ALA A 11 -2.92 -4.47 -4.46
N LYS A 12 -3.58 -5.62 -4.58
CA LYS A 12 -4.85 -5.78 -5.27
C LYS A 12 -5.99 -5.49 -4.30
N ILE A 13 -6.89 -4.61 -4.71
CA ILE A 13 -8.17 -4.39 -4.04
C ILE A 13 -9.25 -4.67 -5.08
N SER A 14 -10.29 -5.43 -4.69
CA SER A 14 -11.41 -5.72 -5.59
C SER A 14 -12.12 -4.42 -6.00
N ASN A 15 -12.57 -4.33 -7.25
CA ASN A 15 -13.39 -3.21 -7.70
C ASN A 15 -14.69 -3.08 -6.88
N ASP A 16 -15.19 -4.19 -6.34
CA ASP A 16 -16.39 -4.23 -5.50
C ASP A 16 -16.08 -4.05 -4.01
N PHE A 17 -14.84 -3.71 -3.64
CA PHE A 17 -14.45 -3.54 -2.23
C PHE A 17 -15.30 -2.47 -1.51
N PHE A 18 -15.74 -1.44 -2.22
CA PHE A 18 -16.64 -0.42 -1.68
C PHE A 18 -18.02 -0.96 -1.28
N LEU A 19 -18.39 -2.18 -1.72
CA LEU A 19 -19.62 -2.86 -1.32
C LEU A 19 -19.43 -3.79 -0.12
N ASN A 20 -18.20 -3.96 0.39
CA ASN A 20 -17.95 -4.83 1.53
C ASN A 20 -18.55 -4.22 2.80
N ARG A 21 -19.76 -4.67 3.16
CA ARG A 21 -20.51 -4.18 4.31
C ARG A 21 -19.73 -4.28 5.63
N LYS A 22 -18.99 -5.37 5.84
CA LYS A 22 -18.20 -5.55 7.07
C LYS A 22 -17.11 -4.49 7.17
N MET A 23 -16.39 -4.26 6.07
CA MET A 23 -15.33 -3.25 6.04
C MET A 23 -15.89 -1.83 6.15
N LEU A 24 -17.01 -1.53 5.50
CA LEU A 24 -17.68 -0.24 5.62
C LEU A 24 -18.13 0.04 7.05
N GLN A 25 -18.75 -0.94 7.72
CA GLN A 25 -19.16 -0.83 9.12
C GLN A 25 -17.95 -0.65 10.05
N PHE A 26 -16.89 -1.43 9.83
CA PHE A 26 -15.64 -1.28 10.57
C PHE A 26 -15.05 0.12 10.40
N ALA A 27 -14.98 0.64 9.17
CA ALA A 27 -14.41 1.95 8.89
C ALA A 27 -15.24 3.11 9.46
N GLN A 28 -16.55 2.95 9.68
CA GLN A 28 -17.37 3.99 10.33
C GLN A 28 -16.93 4.24 11.78
N SER A 29 -16.54 3.19 12.51
CA SER A 29 -16.09 3.28 13.90
C SER A 29 -14.57 3.39 14.04
N HIS A 30 -13.82 2.86 13.07
CA HIS A 30 -12.37 2.70 13.15
C HIS A 30 -11.66 3.12 11.85
N TYR A 31 -12.01 4.29 11.30
CA TYR A 31 -11.48 4.79 10.03
C TYR A 31 -9.94 4.87 9.98
N ARG A 32 -9.30 5.22 11.11
CA ARG A 32 -7.83 5.29 11.21
C ARG A 32 -7.20 3.91 11.01
N ALA A 33 -7.66 2.92 11.76
CA ALA A 33 -7.26 1.53 11.64
C ALA A 33 -7.52 0.97 10.23
N ALA A 34 -8.69 1.26 9.65
CA ALA A 34 -9.05 0.86 8.29
C ALA A 34 -8.07 1.40 7.24
N PHE A 35 -7.71 2.68 7.34
CA PHE A 35 -6.73 3.27 6.43
C PHE A 35 -5.33 2.66 6.64
N LYS A 36 -4.91 2.46 7.90
CA LYS A 36 -3.63 1.82 8.22
C LYS A 36 -3.52 0.39 7.68
N TRP A 37 -4.62 -0.37 7.69
CA TRP A 37 -4.67 -1.69 7.07
C TRP A 37 -4.42 -1.65 5.55
N VAL A 38 -4.98 -0.67 4.83
CA VAL A 38 -4.70 -0.47 3.40
C VAL A 38 -3.23 -0.09 3.16
N VAL A 39 -2.63 0.73 4.05
CA VAL A 39 -1.20 1.06 3.99
C VAL A 39 -0.34 -0.19 4.23
N ALA A 40 -0.69 -1.02 5.21
CA ALA A 40 0.00 -2.29 5.48
C ALA A 40 -0.08 -3.25 4.28
N LEU A 41 -1.23 -3.37 3.63
CA LEU A 41 -1.38 -4.15 2.38
C LEU A 41 -0.38 -3.69 1.30
N SER A 42 -0.27 -2.37 1.11
CA SER A 42 0.67 -1.79 0.14
C SER A 42 2.13 -2.09 0.53
N TYR A 43 2.49 -1.91 1.81
CA TYR A 43 3.82 -2.22 2.33
C TYR A 43 4.20 -3.68 2.09
N CYS A 44 3.36 -4.62 2.50
CA CYS A 44 3.64 -6.05 2.33
C CYS A 44 3.77 -6.45 0.86
N SER A 45 2.98 -5.82 -0.02
CA SER A 45 3.04 -6.06 -1.46
C SER A 45 4.30 -5.49 -2.09
N PHE A 46 4.76 -4.32 -1.65
CA PHE A 46 6.01 -3.73 -2.11
C PHE A 46 7.24 -4.53 -1.63
N ARG A 47 7.22 -4.95 -0.37
CA ARG A 47 8.32 -5.70 0.26
C ARG A 47 8.32 -7.18 -0.08
N MET A 48 7.24 -7.67 -0.70
CA MET A 48 7.03 -9.08 -0.98
C MET A 48 7.15 -9.93 0.30
N SER A 49 6.54 -9.45 1.39
CA SER A 49 6.68 -10.06 2.72
C SER A 49 5.59 -11.08 3.07
N ASP A 50 4.75 -11.47 2.10
CA ASP A 50 3.66 -12.42 2.30
C ASP A 50 2.72 -12.01 3.45
N GLY A 51 2.41 -10.72 3.50
CA GLY A 51 1.52 -10.12 4.49
C GLY A 51 2.15 -9.87 5.86
N LEU A 52 3.45 -10.14 6.03
CA LEU A 52 4.14 -9.96 7.32
C LEU A 52 4.71 -8.56 7.49
N PHE A 53 4.63 -8.05 8.71
CA PHE A 53 5.42 -6.92 9.19
C PHE A 53 5.69 -7.08 10.69
N ASP A 54 6.91 -6.76 11.12
CA ASP A 54 7.32 -6.83 12.53
C ASP A 54 7.11 -5.48 13.25
N ASP A 55 7.40 -5.46 14.56
CA ASP A 55 7.27 -4.24 15.36
C ASP A 55 8.21 -3.12 14.88
N TRP A 56 9.37 -3.47 14.31
CA TRP A 56 10.31 -2.50 13.77
C TRP A 56 9.76 -1.87 12.47
N ASP A 57 9.24 -2.68 11.57
CA ASP A 57 8.58 -2.24 10.34
C ASP A 57 7.38 -1.36 10.66
N ASN A 58 6.60 -1.72 11.69
CA ASN A 58 5.51 -0.89 12.18
C ASN A 58 6.04 0.47 12.67
N ALA A 59 7.08 0.47 13.51
CA ALA A 59 7.64 1.69 14.08
C ALA A 59 8.27 2.62 13.03
N GLN A 60 8.86 2.07 11.95
CA GLN A 60 9.58 2.85 10.94
C GLN A 60 8.74 3.29 9.75
N TYR A 61 7.73 2.50 9.35
CA TYR A 61 7.01 2.72 8.10
C TYR A 61 5.51 2.87 8.28
N LEU A 62 4.88 1.98 9.06
CA LEU A 62 3.43 1.90 9.11
C LEU A 62 2.83 2.86 10.13
N HIS A 63 3.53 3.09 11.25
CA HIS A 63 3.11 3.90 12.38
C HIS A 63 1.66 3.61 12.80
N ILE A 64 1.32 2.32 12.95
CA ILE A 64 0.00 1.89 13.44
C ILE A 64 0.05 1.96 14.96
N GLU A 65 -0.89 2.71 15.53
CA GLU A 65 -1.01 2.86 16.98
C GLU A 65 -1.41 1.52 17.63
N PRO A 66 -1.00 1.24 18.87
CA PRO A 66 -1.36 0.00 19.58
C PRO A 66 -2.86 -0.27 19.62
N ASP A 67 -3.67 0.76 19.88
CA ASP A 67 -5.14 0.64 19.91
C ASP A 67 -5.71 0.24 18.54
N ASP A 68 -5.12 0.74 17.44
CA ASP A 68 -5.55 0.37 16.09
C ASP A 68 -5.13 -1.06 15.76
N LEU A 69 -3.95 -1.51 16.20
CA LEU A 69 -3.50 -2.89 16.05
C LEU A 69 -4.44 -3.85 16.77
N GLU A 70 -4.82 -3.55 18.01
CA GLU A 70 -5.77 -4.35 18.78
C GLU A 70 -7.12 -4.46 18.06
N VAL A 71 -7.64 -3.33 17.59
CA VAL A 71 -8.92 -3.28 16.84
C VAL A 71 -8.84 -4.06 15.53
N LEU A 72 -7.72 -3.99 14.80
CA LEU A 72 -7.52 -4.76 13.57
C LEU A 72 -7.44 -6.26 13.81
N VAL A 73 -6.78 -6.68 14.89
CA VAL A 73 -6.71 -8.08 15.32
C VAL A 73 -8.10 -8.58 15.71
N ASN A 74 -8.82 -7.82 16.54
CA ASN A 74 -10.17 -8.17 16.98
C ASN A 74 -11.17 -8.24 15.82
N ALA A 75 -10.97 -7.45 14.76
CA ALA A 75 -11.79 -7.48 13.56
C ALA A 75 -11.42 -8.61 12.57
N GLY A 76 -10.38 -9.39 12.84
CA GLY A 76 -9.88 -10.45 11.96
C GLY A 76 -9.25 -9.92 10.68
N LEU A 77 -8.70 -8.69 10.71
CA LEU A 77 -7.98 -8.08 9.59
C LEU A 77 -6.46 -8.30 9.69
N LEU A 78 -5.97 -8.54 10.91
CA LEU A 78 -4.60 -8.93 11.22
C LEU A 78 -4.60 -10.17 12.13
N ASP A 79 -3.61 -11.02 11.97
CA ASP A 79 -3.28 -12.12 12.87
C ASP A 79 -2.00 -11.78 13.64
N VAL A 80 -1.97 -12.05 14.95
CA VAL A 80 -0.75 -11.92 15.76
C VAL A 80 0.17 -13.11 15.45
N VAL A 81 1.42 -12.81 15.12
CA VAL A 81 2.47 -13.82 14.88
C VAL A 81 3.67 -13.56 15.77
N ASN A 82 4.62 -14.48 15.80
CA ASN A 82 5.82 -14.31 16.64
C ASN A 82 6.66 -13.12 16.13
N GLY A 83 6.68 -12.04 16.92
CA GLY A 83 7.45 -10.82 16.63
C GLY A 83 6.73 -9.79 15.74
N GLY A 84 5.43 -9.92 15.52
CA GLY A 84 4.70 -8.93 14.72
C GLY A 84 3.29 -9.35 14.32
N TYR A 85 2.90 -8.95 13.12
CA TYR A 85 1.55 -9.15 12.59
C TYR A 85 1.59 -9.70 11.17
N ARG A 86 0.53 -10.44 10.82
CA ARG A 86 0.26 -10.90 9.46
C ARG A 86 -1.09 -10.39 9.01
N ILE A 87 -1.20 -9.94 7.76
CA ILE A 87 -2.50 -9.63 7.15
C ILE A 87 -3.29 -10.93 6.96
N HIS A 88 -4.51 -10.97 7.50
CA HIS A 88 -5.36 -12.15 7.42
C HIS A 88 -5.66 -12.52 5.96
N ASP A 89 -5.55 -13.81 5.62
CA ASP A 89 -5.78 -14.35 4.27
C ASP A 89 -5.01 -13.66 3.13
N TYR A 90 -3.85 -13.05 3.41
CA TYR A 90 -3.08 -12.27 2.42
C TYR A 90 -2.84 -13.03 1.11
N GLU A 91 -2.37 -14.27 1.17
CA GLU A 91 -2.03 -15.09 0.00
C GLU A 91 -3.25 -15.51 -0.85
N GLN A 92 -4.47 -15.45 -0.29
CA GLN A 92 -5.68 -15.74 -1.05
C GLN A 92 -6.03 -14.61 -2.03
N TYR A 93 -5.64 -13.37 -1.70
CA TYR A 93 -6.04 -12.16 -2.42
C TYR A 93 -4.87 -11.43 -3.08
N GLN A 94 -3.65 -11.66 -2.60
CA GLN A 94 -2.43 -11.04 -3.09
C GLN A 94 -1.53 -12.08 -3.74
N LEU A 95 -0.61 -11.61 -4.61
CA LEU A 95 0.38 -12.50 -5.20
C LEU A 95 1.45 -12.82 -4.16
N PRO A 96 1.71 -14.10 -3.85
CA PRO A 96 2.79 -14.47 -2.93
C PRO A 96 4.16 -14.14 -3.53
N SER A 97 5.16 -14.00 -2.65
CA SER A 97 6.53 -13.60 -2.98
C SER A 97 7.27 -14.59 -3.88
N THR A 98 6.88 -15.86 -3.82
CA THR A 98 7.37 -16.96 -4.65
C THR A 98 6.86 -16.87 -6.08
N ASP A 99 5.61 -16.44 -6.27
CA ASP A 99 4.96 -16.37 -7.58
C ASP A 99 5.29 -15.06 -8.31
N THR A 100 5.48 -13.97 -7.56
CA THR A 100 5.81 -12.65 -8.12
C THR A 100 7.20 -12.61 -8.74
N ARG A 101 8.16 -13.40 -8.21
CA ARG A 101 9.48 -13.60 -8.82
C ARG A 101 9.41 -14.25 -10.21
N ASN A 102 8.39 -15.07 -10.47
CA ASN A 102 8.17 -15.72 -11.77
C ASN A 102 7.26 -14.90 -12.70
N THR A 103 6.23 -14.22 -12.19
CA THR A 103 5.31 -13.40 -13.01
C THR A 103 5.92 -12.07 -13.46
N MET A 104 6.89 -11.50 -12.72
CA MET A 104 7.64 -10.31 -13.15
C MET A 104 8.54 -10.56 -14.38
N ALA A 105 8.79 -11.82 -14.74
CA ALA A 105 9.43 -12.17 -16.01
C ALA A 105 8.47 -12.03 -17.22
N PHE A 106 7.15 -11.96 -16.99
CA PHE A 106 6.11 -12.00 -18.03
C PHE A 106 5.29 -10.71 -18.21
N LEU A 107 5.49 -9.68 -17.39
CA LEU A 107 4.75 -8.41 -17.51
C LEU A 107 5.66 -7.22 -17.90
N PRO A 108 6.10 -7.12 -19.16
CA PRO A 108 6.85 -5.95 -19.64
C PRO A 108 5.98 -4.71 -19.89
N HIS A 109 4.64 -4.80 -19.83
CA HIS A 109 3.76 -3.76 -20.39
C HIS A 109 3.16 -2.75 -19.38
N GLN A 110 3.30 -2.93 -18.07
CA GLN A 110 2.68 -2.03 -17.08
C GLN A 110 3.63 -0.95 -16.52
N ARG A 111 4.94 -1.00 -16.86
CA ARG A 111 5.93 0.00 -16.42
C ARG A 111 5.77 1.38 -17.09
N GLY A 112 5.17 1.45 -18.29
CA GLY A 112 5.06 2.70 -19.05
C GLY A 112 3.88 3.59 -18.66
N ILE A 113 2.74 3.00 -18.26
CA ILE A 113 1.48 3.73 -18.22
C ILE A 113 1.37 4.63 -16.97
N PHE A 114 1.78 4.15 -15.79
CA PHE A 114 1.64 4.92 -14.55
C PHE A 114 2.79 5.89 -14.25
N ALA A 115 4.01 5.60 -14.72
CA ALA A 115 5.17 6.46 -14.49
C ALA A 115 5.14 7.71 -15.39
N GLU A 116 4.72 7.59 -16.65
CA GLU A 116 4.61 8.72 -17.57
C GLU A 116 3.48 9.68 -17.18
N ASP A 117 2.36 9.17 -16.68
CA ASP A 117 1.22 9.99 -16.27
C ASP A 117 1.49 10.81 -15.00
N CYS A 118 2.18 10.23 -14.00
CA CYS A 118 2.61 10.96 -12.80
C CYS A 118 3.64 12.06 -13.13
N HIS A 119 4.58 11.79 -14.05
CA HIS A 119 5.59 12.77 -14.46
C HIS A 119 4.96 13.91 -15.27
N ARG A 120 4.00 13.61 -16.16
CA ARG A 120 3.25 14.61 -16.95
C ARG A 120 2.33 15.45 -16.06
N ALA A 121 1.67 14.85 -15.07
CA ALA A 121 0.86 15.58 -14.08
C ALA A 121 1.73 16.54 -13.24
N GLY A 122 2.90 16.10 -12.77
CA GLY A 122 3.86 16.93 -12.02
C GLY A 122 4.40 18.11 -12.82
N LEU A 123 4.80 17.90 -14.08
CA LEU A 123 5.24 18.97 -14.98
C LEU A 123 4.13 19.99 -15.27
N SER A 124 2.88 19.52 -15.47
CA SER A 124 1.74 20.41 -15.73
C SER A 124 1.39 21.28 -14.52
N ALA A 125 1.54 20.76 -13.30
CA ALA A 125 1.33 21.50 -12.06
C ALA A 125 2.44 22.54 -11.82
N GLN A 126 3.70 22.19 -12.08
CA GLN A 126 4.85 23.09 -11.96
C GLN A 126 4.79 24.23 -13.00
N LEU A 127 4.38 23.95 -14.24
CA LEU A 127 4.20 24.98 -15.28
C LEU A 127 3.08 25.97 -14.95
N LYS A 128 1.96 25.49 -14.35
CA LYS A 128 0.88 26.37 -13.87
C LYS A 128 1.31 27.23 -12.68
N ALA A 129 2.11 26.68 -11.76
CA ALA A 129 2.65 27.40 -10.61
C ALA A 129 3.66 28.49 -11.03
N ASN A 130 4.54 28.19 -11.98
CA ASN A 130 5.52 29.17 -12.49
C ASN A 130 4.87 30.28 -13.33
N LYS A 131 3.81 29.99 -14.10
CA LYS A 131 3.03 31.04 -14.77
C LYS A 131 2.33 31.97 -13.78
N LYS A 132 1.80 31.48 -12.66
CA LYS A 132 1.21 32.36 -11.63
C LYS A 132 2.23 33.30 -10.99
N LYS A 133 3.44 32.82 -10.68
CA LYS A 133 4.51 33.66 -10.10
C LYS A 133 4.98 34.78 -11.03
N ALA A 134 5.00 34.53 -12.34
CA ALA A 134 5.42 35.51 -13.35
C ALA A 134 4.43 36.69 -13.54
N TYR A 135 3.18 36.58 -13.08
CA TYR A 135 2.16 37.63 -13.21
C TYR A 135 1.85 38.38 -11.90
N THR A 136 2.49 38.01 -10.78
CA THR A 136 2.29 38.67 -9.46
C THR A 136 3.50 39.48 -8.98
N SER A 137 4.54 39.61 -9.79
CA SER A 137 5.64 40.53 -9.54
C SER A 137 5.39 41.86 -10.27
N PHE A 138 4.61 42.72 -9.64
CA PHE A 138 4.57 44.17 -9.85
C PHE A 138 4.85 44.84 -8.51
#